data_AF-D8IQF5-F1
#
_entry.id   AF-D8IQF5-F1
#
_cell.length_a   1.000
_cell.length_b   1.000
_cell.length_c   1.000
_cell.angle_alpha   90.00
_cell.angle_beta   90.00
_cell.angle_gamma   90.00
#
_symmetry.space_group_name_H-M   'P 1'
#
loop_
_entity.id
_entity.type
_entity.pdbx_description
1 polymer ?
#
loop_
_entity_poly.entity_id
_entity_poly.type
_entity_poly.pdbx_seq_one_letter_code
_entity_poly.pdbx_strand_id
1 'polypeptide(L)'
;MIDVALLGIIRRWYIRDRISIREIARRLDISRNTVRRSIRTEAIEPSYPSRKSSSSLDEFAPQLTAWLSAEAVKSRKQRRTLKQMFLDLKELGYKGSYDRVAAFGRRWKVGQMERVNSASKSTIWDAVDDIRNGKITPLLVQNGIEEAGVYAVFHATKYMPPRVRAMLDFLVMKFDSATSELLTMPNSGTFKPQKKAAARR
;
A
#
# COMPACT_ATOMS: atom_id res chain seq x y z
N MET A 1 -6.34 -28.96 12.64
CA MET A 1 -6.06 -27.92 11.62
C MET A 1 -6.46 -28.52 10.28
N ILE A 2 -7.23 -27.84 9.43
CA ILE A 2 -7.62 -28.39 8.12
C ILE A 2 -6.62 -27.90 7.08
N ASP A 3 -6.13 -28.82 6.26
CA ASP A 3 -5.25 -28.53 5.12
C ASP A 3 -6.04 -27.93 3.93
N VAL A 4 -5.36 -27.12 3.12
CA VAL A 4 -5.91 -26.43 1.94
C VAL A 4 -6.48 -27.43 0.93
N ALA A 5 -5.82 -28.59 0.77
CA ALA A 5 -6.31 -29.67 -0.10
C ALA A 5 -7.68 -30.21 0.36
N LEU A 6 -7.87 -30.35 1.66
CA LEU A 6 -9.09 -30.88 2.26
C LEU A 6 -10.27 -29.88 2.15
N LEU A 7 -10.01 -28.57 2.25
CA LEU A 7 -11.01 -27.54 1.96
C LEU A 7 -11.49 -27.61 0.50
N GLY A 8 -10.58 -27.87 -0.43
CA GLY A 8 -10.90 -28.05 -1.86
C GLY A 8 -11.83 -29.25 -2.10
N ILE A 9 -11.59 -30.37 -1.43
CA ILE A 9 -12.44 -31.58 -1.51
C ILE A 9 -13.83 -31.30 -0.95
N ILE A 10 -13.92 -30.72 0.25
CA ILE A 10 -15.20 -30.37 0.90
C ILE A 10 -16.05 -29.47 0.01
N ARG A 11 -15.45 -28.42 -0.57
CA ARG A 11 -16.18 -27.48 -1.45
C ARG A 11 -16.61 -28.15 -2.76
N ARG A 12 -15.77 -28.97 -3.36
CA ARG A 12 -16.10 -29.72 -4.58
C ARG A 12 -17.30 -30.65 -4.34
N TRP A 13 -17.24 -31.46 -3.29
CA TRP A 13 -18.30 -32.40 -2.94
C TRP A 13 -19.63 -31.71 -2.60
N TYR A 14 -19.58 -30.54 -1.95
CA TYR A 14 -20.79 -29.79 -1.60
C TYR A 14 -21.38 -29.02 -2.79
N ILE A 15 -20.56 -28.31 -3.57
CA ILE A 15 -21.01 -27.41 -4.64
C ILE A 15 -21.34 -28.20 -5.91
N ARG A 16 -20.45 -29.11 -6.33
CA ARG A 16 -20.55 -29.88 -7.58
C ARG A 16 -21.38 -31.15 -7.40
N ASP A 17 -20.99 -31.97 -6.43
CA ASP A 17 -21.57 -33.30 -6.26
C ASP A 17 -22.82 -33.30 -5.36
N ARG A 18 -23.18 -32.12 -4.81
CA ARG A 18 -24.37 -31.89 -3.95
C ARG A 18 -24.47 -32.85 -2.76
N ILE A 19 -23.33 -33.34 -2.27
CA ILE A 19 -23.27 -34.26 -1.14
C ILE A 19 -23.62 -33.50 0.15
N SER A 20 -24.45 -34.13 1.01
CA SER A 20 -24.88 -33.49 2.26
C SER A 20 -23.72 -33.27 3.24
N ILE A 21 -23.78 -32.21 4.04
CA ILE A 21 -22.75 -31.86 5.05
C ILE A 21 -22.47 -33.04 6.00
N ARG A 22 -23.50 -33.82 6.37
CA ARG A 22 -23.36 -34.99 7.25
C ARG A 22 -22.58 -36.13 6.59
N GLU A 23 -22.75 -36.30 5.30
CA GLU A 23 -22.06 -37.34 4.53
C GLU A 23 -20.59 -36.97 4.29
N ILE A 24 -20.32 -35.69 3.99
CA ILE A 24 -18.94 -35.16 3.89
C ILE A 24 -18.21 -35.32 5.23
N ALA A 25 -18.90 -35.00 6.34
CA ALA A 25 -18.35 -35.16 7.70
C ALA A 25 -17.98 -36.62 8.03
N ARG A 26 -18.83 -37.58 7.65
CA ARG A 26 -18.57 -39.01 7.86
C ARG A 26 -17.42 -39.55 7.01
N ARG A 27 -17.32 -39.12 5.75
CA ARG A 27 -16.28 -39.59 4.81
C ARG A 27 -14.89 -39.06 5.14
N LEU A 28 -14.81 -37.85 5.69
CA LEU A 28 -13.55 -37.20 6.03
C LEU A 28 -13.19 -37.31 7.52
N ASP A 29 -14.05 -37.96 8.32
CA ASP A 29 -13.96 -38.07 9.78
C ASP A 29 -13.71 -36.73 10.50
N ILE A 30 -14.49 -35.71 10.12
CA ILE A 30 -14.38 -34.35 10.66
C ILE A 30 -15.72 -33.90 11.20
N SER A 31 -15.69 -33.07 12.24
CA SER A 31 -16.92 -32.52 12.81
C SER A 31 -17.77 -31.80 11.75
N ARG A 32 -19.08 -32.06 11.78
CA ARG A 32 -20.07 -31.37 10.93
C ARG A 32 -19.99 -29.84 11.03
N ASN A 33 -19.59 -29.32 12.19
CA ASN A 33 -19.46 -27.88 12.44
C ASN A 33 -18.26 -27.31 11.68
N THR A 34 -17.20 -28.09 11.56
CA THR A 34 -16.00 -27.72 10.80
C THR A 34 -16.30 -27.68 9.30
N VAL A 35 -16.97 -28.71 8.76
CA VAL A 35 -17.43 -28.73 7.36
C VAL A 35 -18.33 -27.53 7.06
N ARG A 36 -19.29 -27.24 7.95
CA ARG A 36 -20.17 -26.07 7.82
C ARG A 36 -19.40 -24.74 7.86
N ARG A 37 -18.40 -24.60 8.74
CA ARG A 37 -17.53 -23.42 8.82
C ARG A 37 -16.70 -23.23 7.54
N SER A 38 -16.12 -24.30 7.01
CA SER A 38 -15.30 -24.31 5.79
C SER A 38 -16.06 -23.95 4.51
N ILE A 39 -17.36 -24.25 4.46
CA ILE A 39 -18.24 -23.84 3.36
C ILE A 39 -18.64 -22.37 3.49
N ARG A 40 -18.92 -21.90 4.72
CA ARG A 40 -19.36 -20.52 4.99
C ARG A 40 -18.24 -19.49 4.82
N THR A 41 -17.03 -19.85 5.20
CA THR A 41 -15.84 -19.00 5.08
C THR A 41 -15.17 -19.34 3.76
N GLU A 42 -15.30 -18.48 2.74
CA GLU A 42 -14.61 -18.64 1.44
C GLU A 42 -13.08 -18.53 1.57
N ALA A 43 -12.57 -18.04 2.70
CA ALA A 43 -11.14 -17.95 2.97
C ALA A 43 -10.48 -19.34 2.99
N ILE A 44 -9.42 -19.46 2.21
CA ILE A 44 -8.63 -20.68 1.97
C ILE A 44 -7.74 -21.01 3.18
N GLU A 45 -7.51 -20.03 4.05
CA GLU A 45 -6.63 -20.17 5.19
C GLU A 45 -7.36 -19.71 6.47
N PRO A 46 -7.35 -20.51 7.55
CA PRO A 46 -7.79 -20.05 8.85
C PRO A 46 -6.82 -18.97 9.35
N SER A 47 -7.03 -17.74 8.88
CA SER A 47 -6.28 -16.58 9.33
C SER A 47 -6.70 -16.24 10.75
N TYR A 48 -5.83 -16.53 11.70
CA TYR A 48 -6.00 -16.06 13.06
C TYR A 48 -5.83 -14.54 13.05
N PRO A 49 -6.76 -13.76 13.63
CA PRO A 49 -6.55 -12.32 13.77
C PRO A 49 -5.25 -12.10 14.54
N SER A 50 -4.41 -11.18 14.07
CA SER A 50 -3.17 -10.89 14.77
C SER A 50 -3.47 -10.49 16.22
N ARG A 51 -2.73 -11.07 17.17
CA ARG A 51 -2.90 -10.70 18.58
C ARG A 51 -2.50 -9.24 18.76
N LYS A 52 -3.49 -8.39 19.04
CA LYS A 52 -3.26 -7.03 19.54
C LYS A 52 -3.03 -7.11 21.04
N SER A 53 -1.79 -7.37 21.46
CA SER A 53 -1.42 -7.18 22.86
C SER A 53 -1.26 -5.69 23.11
N SER A 54 -2.11 -5.09 23.95
CA SER A 54 -1.92 -3.71 24.40
C SER A 54 -0.55 -3.61 25.08
N SER A 55 0.32 -2.81 24.50
CA SER A 55 1.65 -2.58 25.04
C SER A 55 1.58 -1.35 25.96
N SER A 56 2.33 -1.33 27.06
CA SER A 56 2.47 -0.12 27.90
C SER A 56 2.99 1.10 27.13
N LEU A 57 3.56 0.89 25.94
CA LEU A 57 4.00 1.95 25.05
C LEU A 57 2.86 2.52 24.19
N ASP A 58 1.72 1.82 24.08
CA ASP A 58 0.60 2.24 23.23
C ASP A 58 -0.05 3.54 23.77
N GLU A 59 -0.04 3.74 25.09
CA GLU A 59 -0.49 4.98 25.74
C GLU A 59 0.38 6.18 25.35
N PHE A 60 1.70 5.97 25.22
CA PHE A 60 2.67 6.99 24.85
C PHE A 60 2.96 7.06 23.35
N ALA A 61 2.36 6.17 22.55
CA ALA A 61 2.53 6.12 21.11
C ALA A 61 2.24 7.46 20.41
N PRO A 62 1.12 8.18 20.67
CA PRO A 62 0.86 9.45 20.00
C PRO A 62 1.94 10.49 20.30
N GLN A 63 2.37 10.60 21.56
CA GLN A 63 3.41 11.53 21.98
C GLN A 63 4.76 11.21 21.35
N LEU A 64 5.14 9.93 21.35
CA LEU A 64 6.38 9.48 20.73
C LEU A 64 6.37 9.70 19.21
N THR A 65 5.21 9.55 18.54
CA THR A 65 5.10 9.90 17.12
C THR A 65 5.26 11.38 16.85
N ALA A 66 4.73 12.24 17.73
CA ALA A 66 4.84 13.70 17.60
C ALA A 66 6.29 14.18 17.79
N TRP A 67 7.01 13.60 18.74
CA TRP A 67 8.44 13.88 18.90
C TRP A 67 9.25 13.33 17.72
N LEU A 68 8.96 12.13 17.23
CA LEU A 68 9.67 11.59 16.08
C LEU A 68 9.44 12.43 14.80
N SER A 69 8.23 12.95 14.58
CA SER A 69 7.94 13.82 13.44
C SER A 69 8.62 15.18 13.56
N ALA A 70 8.59 15.82 14.74
CA ALA A 70 9.27 17.08 14.99
C ALA A 70 10.79 16.97 14.80
N GLU A 71 11.39 15.87 15.24
CA GLU A 71 12.82 15.63 15.12
C GLU A 71 13.23 15.23 13.70
N ALA A 72 12.35 14.63 12.90
CA ALA A 72 12.67 14.29 11.51
C ALA A 72 12.89 15.53 10.62
N VAL A 73 12.28 16.67 10.95
CA VAL A 73 12.46 17.94 10.23
C VAL A 73 13.82 18.59 10.57
N LYS A 74 14.35 18.37 11.79
CA LYS A 74 15.58 19.00 12.27
C LYS A 74 16.83 18.46 11.56
N SER A 75 17.92 19.23 11.57
CA SER A 75 19.22 18.77 11.06
C SER A 75 19.84 17.67 11.95
N ARG A 76 20.66 16.77 11.38
CA ARG A 76 21.22 15.61 12.11
C ARG A 76 21.90 15.99 13.43
N LYS A 77 22.58 17.14 13.49
CA LYS A 77 23.30 17.62 14.68
C LYS A 77 22.38 18.12 15.80
N GLN A 78 21.16 18.53 15.45
CA GLN A 78 20.16 19.10 16.37
C GLN A 78 19.05 18.10 16.76
N ARG A 79 19.07 16.89 16.18
CA ARG A 79 18.08 15.85 16.47
C ARG A 79 18.30 15.26 17.86
N ARG A 80 17.24 15.23 18.67
CA ARG A 80 17.21 14.46 19.91
C ARG A 80 17.36 12.97 19.60
N THR A 81 18.08 12.26 20.46
CA THR A 81 18.28 10.81 20.32
C THR A 81 17.10 10.03 20.91
N LEU A 82 16.86 8.81 20.41
CA LEU A 82 15.85 7.90 20.98
C LEU A 82 16.09 7.60 22.47
N LYS A 83 17.35 7.64 22.92
CA LYS A 83 17.70 7.50 24.34
C LYS A 83 17.18 8.68 25.17
N GLN A 84 17.32 9.90 24.68
CA GLN A 84 16.78 11.10 25.34
C GLN A 84 15.25 11.03 25.39
N MET A 85 14.58 10.71 24.27
CA MET A 85 13.13 10.53 24.25
C MET A 85 12.65 9.44 25.22
N PHE A 86 13.44 8.38 25.42
CA PHE A 86 13.12 7.35 26.43
C PHE A 86 13.25 7.84 27.87
N LEU A 87 14.22 8.71 28.17
CA LEU A 87 14.34 9.32 29.49
C LEU A 87 13.17 10.28 29.73
N ASP A 88 12.82 11.11 28.75
CA ASP A 88 11.65 11.99 28.80
C ASP A 88 10.36 11.16 29.03
N LEU A 89 10.23 9.99 28.37
CA LEU A 89 9.11 9.07 28.61
C LEU A 89 9.12 8.49 30.03
N LYS A 90 10.28 8.19 30.61
CA LYS A 90 10.38 7.70 31.99
C LYS A 90 9.90 8.75 33.00
N GLU A 91 10.23 10.02 32.80
CA GLU A 91 9.75 11.12 33.64
C GLU A 91 8.23 11.25 33.58
N LEU A 92 7.63 10.96 32.42
CA LEU A 92 6.18 10.93 32.22
C LEU A 92 5.50 9.65 32.76
N GLY A 93 6.25 8.75 33.40
CA GLY A 93 5.70 7.55 34.04
C GLY A 93 5.76 6.27 33.21
N TYR A 94 6.49 6.25 32.09
CA TYR A 94 6.69 5.03 31.31
C TYR A 94 7.57 4.01 32.07
N LYS A 95 6.99 2.85 32.38
CA LYS A 95 7.65 1.75 33.12
C LYS A 95 8.26 0.67 32.22
N GLY A 96 8.15 0.80 30.89
CA GLY A 96 8.62 -0.21 29.96
C GLY A 96 10.11 -0.12 29.61
N SER A 97 10.59 -1.09 28.83
CA SER A 97 11.99 -1.13 28.35
C SER A 97 12.25 -0.13 27.22
N TYR A 98 13.50 0.33 27.12
CA TYR A 98 14.03 1.07 25.98
C TYR A 98 13.86 0.31 24.66
N ASP A 99 13.96 -1.03 24.66
CA ASP A 99 13.88 -1.83 23.43
C ASP A 99 12.52 -1.70 22.73
N ARG A 100 11.45 -1.51 23.50
CA ARG A 100 10.11 -1.24 22.96
C ARG A 100 10.06 0.10 22.23
N VAL A 101 10.67 1.14 22.82
CA VAL A 101 10.80 2.48 22.22
C VAL A 101 11.69 2.45 20.98
N ALA A 102 12.81 1.73 21.04
CA ALA A 102 13.71 1.55 19.89
C ALA A 102 13.05 0.76 18.76
N ALA A 103 12.29 -0.29 19.07
CA ALA A 103 11.50 -1.03 18.08
C ALA A 103 10.40 -0.14 17.46
N PHE A 104 9.75 0.70 18.26
CA PHE A 104 8.78 1.68 17.76
C PHE A 104 9.43 2.68 16.80
N GLY A 105 10.55 3.30 17.20
CA GLY A 105 11.28 4.25 16.35
C GLY A 105 11.77 3.63 15.04
N ARG A 106 12.22 2.36 15.06
CA ARG A 106 12.58 1.63 13.83
C ARG A 106 11.39 1.44 12.90
N ARG A 107 10.25 0.95 13.42
CA ARG A 107 9.02 0.79 12.62
C ARG A 107 8.54 2.12 12.05
N TRP A 108 8.56 3.18 12.85
CA TRP A 108 8.19 4.52 12.42
C TRP A 108 9.08 5.02 11.27
N LYS A 109 10.41 4.83 11.38
CA LYS A 109 11.36 5.21 10.33
C LYS A 109 11.15 4.43 9.03
N VAL A 110 10.85 3.14 9.11
CA VAL A 110 10.50 2.33 7.92
C VAL A 110 9.25 2.89 7.26
N GLY A 111 8.19 3.17 8.01
CA GLY A 111 6.98 3.78 7.46
C GLY A 111 7.21 5.16 6.84
N GLN A 112 8.09 6.00 7.41
CA GLN A 112 8.50 7.26 6.78
C GLN A 112 9.23 7.03 5.47
N MET A 113 10.17 6.08 5.44
CA MET A 113 10.94 5.78 4.23
C MET A 113 10.07 5.15 3.15
N GLU A 114 9.09 4.32 3.50
CA GLU A 114 8.08 3.81 2.57
C GLU A 114 7.24 4.93 1.97
N ARG A 115 6.81 5.92 2.76
CA ARG A 115 6.06 7.09 2.27
C ARG A 115 6.88 7.96 1.33
N VAL A 116 8.15 8.19 1.66
CA VAL A 116 9.07 8.94 0.80
C VAL A 116 9.40 8.14 -0.46
N ASN A 117 9.68 6.84 -0.32
CA ASN A 117 9.99 5.95 -1.44
C ASN A 117 8.79 5.72 -2.36
N SER A 118 7.56 5.64 -1.83
CA SER A 118 6.37 5.56 -2.68
C SER A 118 6.19 6.83 -3.51
N ALA A 119 6.60 7.99 -2.98
CA ALA A 119 6.57 9.25 -3.72
C ALA A 119 7.76 9.45 -4.68
N SER A 120 8.90 8.81 -4.43
CA SER A 120 10.13 8.97 -5.24
C SER A 120 10.43 7.80 -6.18
N LYS A 121 9.80 6.64 -5.98
CA LYS A 121 9.83 5.48 -6.88
C LYS A 121 8.54 5.28 -7.66
N SER A 122 7.50 6.08 -7.41
CA SER A 122 6.35 6.13 -8.30
C SER A 122 6.86 6.60 -9.66
N THR A 123 6.79 5.71 -10.64
CA THR A 123 6.95 6.09 -12.04
C THR A 123 5.91 7.18 -12.33
N ILE A 124 6.13 8.05 -13.31
CA ILE A 124 5.13 9.04 -13.74
C ILE A 124 3.75 8.36 -13.92
N TRP A 125 3.74 7.13 -14.43
CA TRP A 125 2.54 6.28 -14.58
C TRP A 125 1.84 5.92 -13.26
N ASP A 126 2.58 5.57 -12.20
CA ASP A 126 2.00 5.27 -10.88
C ASP A 126 1.37 6.53 -10.25
N ALA A 127 1.99 7.69 -10.49
CA ALA A 127 1.44 8.98 -10.06
C ALA A 127 0.15 9.34 -10.84
N VAL A 128 0.10 9.04 -12.15
CA VAL A 128 -1.11 9.20 -12.98
C VAL A 128 -2.24 8.31 -12.45
N ASP A 129 -1.96 7.05 -12.15
CA ASP A 129 -2.97 6.13 -11.60
C ASP A 129 -3.43 6.56 -10.20
N ASP A 130 -2.51 7.06 -9.35
CA ASP A 130 -2.86 7.61 -8.03
C ASP A 130 -3.71 8.91 -8.13
N ILE A 131 -3.48 9.75 -9.15
CA ILE A 131 -4.33 10.92 -9.46
C ILE A 131 -5.72 10.46 -9.94
N ARG A 132 -5.78 9.48 -10.86
CA ARG A 132 -7.05 8.90 -11.34
C ARG A 132 -7.86 8.27 -10.22
N ASN A 133 -7.19 7.62 -9.27
CA ASN A 133 -7.81 7.01 -8.10
C ASN A 133 -8.13 8.03 -6.97
N GLY A 134 -7.82 9.31 -7.16
CA GLY A 134 -8.11 10.38 -6.20
C GLY A 134 -7.26 10.33 -4.92
N LYS A 135 -6.18 9.55 -4.92
CA LYS A 135 -5.25 9.42 -3.80
C LYS A 135 -4.32 10.63 -3.69
N ILE A 136 -4.04 11.29 -4.82
CA ILE A 136 -3.21 12.50 -4.91
C ILE A 136 -4.00 13.58 -5.66
N THR A 137 -3.98 14.82 -5.16
CA THR A 137 -4.65 15.98 -5.77
C THR A 137 -3.60 16.92 -6.39
N PRO A 138 -3.69 17.28 -7.68
CA PRO A 138 -2.77 18.23 -8.28
C PRO A 138 -3.07 19.65 -7.79
N LEU A 139 -2.04 20.37 -7.33
CA LEU A 139 -2.19 21.71 -6.72
C LEU A 139 -1.77 22.87 -7.64
N LEU A 140 -1.03 22.60 -8.73
CA LEU A 140 -0.46 23.61 -9.63
C LEU A 140 -0.74 23.25 -11.10
N VAL A 141 -2.01 23.13 -11.46
CA VAL A 141 -2.44 22.76 -12.82
C VAL A 141 -2.32 23.94 -13.80
N GLN A 142 -2.36 25.18 -13.31
CA GLN A 142 -2.42 26.39 -14.14
C GLN A 142 -1.09 26.80 -14.77
N ASN A 143 0.04 26.27 -14.27
CA ASN A 143 1.38 26.52 -14.80
C ASN A 143 2.02 25.20 -15.26
N GLY A 144 1.26 24.39 -16.01
CA GLY A 144 1.86 23.29 -16.75
C GLY A 144 2.89 23.87 -17.70
N ILE A 145 4.17 23.64 -17.44
CA ILE A 145 5.21 23.94 -18.42
C ILE A 145 4.88 23.05 -19.62
N GLU A 146 4.67 23.65 -20.79
CA GLU A 146 4.74 22.91 -22.05
C GLU A 146 6.18 22.43 -22.20
N GLU A 147 6.53 21.34 -21.52
CA GLU A 147 7.84 20.73 -21.65
C GLU A 147 7.94 20.20 -23.07
N ALA A 148 8.65 20.95 -23.92
CA ALA A 148 9.12 20.47 -25.20
C ALA A 148 9.94 19.20 -24.94
N GLY A 149 9.35 18.04 -25.28
CA GLY A 149 9.92 16.71 -25.31
C GLY A 149 11.27 16.51 -24.60
N VAL A 150 11.22 16.09 -23.33
CA VAL A 150 12.21 15.21 -22.67
C VAL A 150 13.70 15.55 -22.94
N TYR A 151 14.30 16.42 -22.10
CA TYR A 151 15.75 16.67 -22.12
C TYR A 151 16.60 15.59 -21.43
N ALA A 152 16.02 14.55 -20.84
CA ALA A 152 16.78 13.58 -20.05
C ALA A 152 17.65 12.62 -20.87
N VAL A 153 17.56 12.62 -22.21
CA VAL A 153 18.27 11.67 -23.09
C VAL A 153 18.92 12.36 -24.30
N PHE A 154 19.36 13.62 -24.17
CA PHE A 154 20.22 14.19 -25.22
C PHE A 154 21.63 13.61 -25.14
N HIS A 155 21.90 12.56 -25.93
CA HIS A 155 23.27 12.27 -26.34
C HIS A 155 23.78 13.39 -27.26
N ALA A 156 25.01 13.85 -27.04
CA ALA A 156 25.61 14.96 -27.80
C ALA A 156 26.03 14.59 -29.23
N THR A 157 25.77 13.36 -29.70
CA THR A 157 26.30 12.84 -30.97
C THR A 157 25.20 12.65 -32.02
N LYS A 158 25.51 13.00 -33.27
CA LYS A 158 24.60 12.98 -34.44
C LYS A 158 24.21 11.57 -34.93
N TYR A 159 24.77 10.49 -34.37
CA TYR A 159 24.48 9.11 -34.76
C TYR A 159 23.86 8.31 -33.62
N MET A 160 22.64 7.82 -33.84
CA MET A 160 21.96 6.83 -32.99
C MET A 160 21.93 5.46 -33.68
N PRO A 161 22.19 4.36 -32.96
CA PRO A 161 21.87 3.02 -33.45
C PRO A 161 20.35 2.91 -33.74
N PRO A 162 19.91 2.24 -34.82
CA PRO A 162 18.50 2.21 -35.25
C PRO A 162 17.52 1.73 -34.17
N ARG A 163 17.94 0.80 -33.31
CA ARG A 163 17.12 0.30 -32.19
C ARG A 163 16.87 1.36 -31.12
N VAL A 164 17.85 2.21 -30.85
CA VAL A 164 17.74 3.31 -29.88
C VAL A 164 16.84 4.40 -30.43
N ARG A 165 16.95 4.72 -31.72
CA ARG A 165 16.07 5.67 -32.40
C ARG A 165 14.61 5.21 -32.39
N ALA A 166 14.34 3.96 -32.77
CA ALA A 166 12.98 3.42 -32.77
C ALA A 166 12.35 3.41 -31.37
N MET A 167 13.14 3.13 -30.33
CA MET A 167 12.68 3.20 -28.95
C MET A 167 12.39 4.64 -28.52
N LEU A 168 13.23 5.60 -28.90
CA LEU A 168 12.99 7.02 -28.60
C LEU A 168 11.78 7.56 -29.36
N ASP A 169 11.63 7.26 -30.64
CA ASP A 169 10.45 7.66 -31.43
C ASP A 169 9.16 7.07 -30.83
N PHE A 170 9.20 5.82 -30.38
CA PHE A 170 8.09 5.19 -29.64
C PHE A 170 7.79 5.91 -28.33
N LEU A 171 8.82 6.23 -27.54
CA LEU A 171 8.67 6.92 -26.27
C LEU A 171 8.13 8.34 -26.46
N VAL A 172 8.65 9.10 -27.42
CA VAL A 172 8.18 10.45 -27.76
C VAL A 172 6.70 10.40 -28.15
N MET A 173 6.32 9.51 -29.07
CA MET A 173 4.91 9.33 -29.44
C MET A 173 4.02 8.97 -28.24
N LYS A 174 4.51 8.11 -27.34
CA LYS A 174 3.76 7.74 -26.12
C LYS A 174 3.67 8.88 -25.13
N PHE A 175 4.71 9.68 -24.98
CA PHE A 175 4.71 10.85 -24.11
C PHE A 175 3.79 11.94 -24.65
N ASP A 176 3.80 12.24 -25.94
CA ASP A 176 2.90 13.23 -26.57
C ASP A 176 1.42 12.86 -26.38
N SER A 177 1.09 11.57 -26.50
CA SER A 177 -0.26 11.08 -26.25
C SER A 177 -0.67 11.25 -24.78
N ALA A 178 0.26 11.03 -23.84
CA ALA A 178 0.01 11.12 -22.41
C ALA A 178 -0.06 12.58 -21.92
N THR A 179 0.81 13.47 -22.41
CA THR A 179 0.75 14.91 -22.12
C THR A 179 -0.53 15.52 -22.69
N SER A 180 -0.93 15.16 -23.91
CA SER A 180 -2.21 15.58 -24.48
C SER A 180 -3.40 15.13 -23.63
N GLU A 181 -3.39 13.89 -23.14
CA GLU A 181 -4.44 13.37 -22.22
C GLU A 181 -4.47 14.15 -20.89
N LEU A 182 -3.30 14.51 -20.34
CA LEU A 182 -3.18 15.30 -19.11
C LEU A 182 -3.65 16.75 -19.28
N LEU A 183 -3.35 17.39 -20.42
CA LEU A 183 -3.73 18.78 -20.72
C LEU A 183 -5.20 18.92 -21.12
N THR A 184 -5.83 17.85 -21.64
CA THR A 184 -7.24 17.86 -22.07
C THR A 184 -8.22 17.62 -20.92
N MET A 185 -7.74 17.35 -19.70
CA MET A 185 -8.62 17.22 -18.53
C MET A 185 -9.24 18.59 -18.19
N PRO A 186 -10.58 18.75 -18.22
CA PRO A 186 -11.20 20.03 -17.90
C PRO A 186 -10.96 20.38 -16.42
N ASN A 187 -10.54 21.62 -16.18
CA ASN A 187 -10.66 22.28 -14.89
C ASN A 187 -12.15 22.33 -14.48
N SER A 188 -12.64 21.27 -13.84
CA SER A 188 -13.91 21.32 -13.15
C SER A 188 -13.75 20.71 -11.76
N GLY A 189 -13.69 21.61 -10.78
CA GLY A 189 -14.16 21.28 -9.45
C GLY A 189 -15.53 20.61 -9.55
N THR A 190 -15.77 19.66 -8.64
CA THR A 190 -16.98 18.84 -8.48
C THR A 190 -17.07 17.56 -9.33
N PHE A 191 -16.20 16.59 -9.02
CA PHE A 191 -16.48 15.19 -9.36
C PHE A 191 -17.55 14.65 -8.38
N LYS A 192 -18.80 14.51 -8.84
CA LYS A 192 -19.86 13.78 -8.13
C LYS A 192 -19.61 12.27 -8.24
N PRO A 193 -19.77 11.50 -7.15
CA PRO A 193 -19.50 10.07 -7.17
C PRO A 193 -20.57 9.35 -8.01
N GLN A 194 -20.16 8.64 -9.07
CA GLN A 194 -21.04 7.67 -9.70
C GLN A 194 -21.25 6.50 -8.73
N LYS A 195 -22.46 6.41 -8.18
CA LYS A 195 -22.94 5.22 -7.47
C LYS A 195 -22.89 4.04 -8.44
N LYS A 196 -22.05 3.05 -8.14
CA LYS A 196 -22.14 1.73 -8.78
C LYS A 196 -23.49 1.11 -8.44
N ALA A 197 -24.42 1.13 -9.40
CA ALA A 197 -25.51 0.18 -9.44
C ALA A 197 -24.97 -1.14 -10.03
N ALA A 198 -25.24 -2.22 -9.31
CA ALA A 198 -24.90 -3.59 -9.65
C ALA A 198 -25.49 -4.03 -11.00
N ALA A 199 -24.79 -4.89 -11.74
CA ALA A 199 -25.32 -6.18 -12.23
C ALA A 199 -24.35 -6.89 -13.19
N ARG A 200 -24.01 -8.13 -12.84
CA ARG A 200 -23.96 -9.33 -13.70
C ARG A 200 -23.16 -9.27 -15.01
N ARG A 201 -22.06 -10.01 -15.08
CA ARG A 201 -22.02 -11.45 -15.42
C ARG A 201 -20.68 -12.04 -15.03
#